data_AF-A0A2N4XV14-F1
#
_entry.id   AF-A0A2N4XV14-F1
#
_cell.length_a   1.000
_cell.length_b   1.000
_cell.length_c   1.000
_cell.angle_alpha   90.00
_cell.angle_beta   90.00
_cell.angle_gamma   90.00
#
_symmetry.space_group_name_H-M   'P 1'
#
loop_
_entity.id
_entity.type
_entity.pdbx_description
1 polymer ?
#
loop_
_entity_poly.entity_id
_entity_poly.type
_entity_poly.pdbx_seq_one_letter_code
_entity_poly.pdbx_strand_id
1 'polypeptide(L)'
;MRKLSLRLKHLAQEHQAVMHFVSAVRSASPESEADIPEIARRVRQVFVSDLEPHFVEEERYALPMLREAGYGALADEVFAQHEQMRAMERALDHPSTEMLVEFVHMLEKHVELEENEVWDVLDAELEKQANAKAETP
;
A
#
# COMPACT_ATOMS: atom_id res chain seq x y z
N MET A 1 6.15 7.63 -22.49
CA MET A 1 5.50 6.66 -21.57
C MET A 1 6.61 6.03 -20.76
N ARG A 2 6.64 6.27 -19.44
CA ARG A 2 7.60 5.60 -18.53
C ARG A 2 7.37 4.09 -18.60
N LYS A 3 8.44 3.31 -18.71
CA LYS A 3 8.37 1.84 -18.77
C LYS A 3 8.66 1.31 -17.38
N LEU A 4 7.61 1.18 -16.56
CA LEU A 4 7.71 0.58 -15.23
C LEU A 4 8.38 -0.79 -15.31
N SER A 5 9.25 -1.07 -14.33
CA SER A 5 9.81 -2.41 -14.14
C SER A 5 8.71 -3.46 -13.95
N LEU A 6 9.00 -4.74 -14.21
CA LEU A 6 8.01 -5.82 -13.99
C LEU A 6 7.51 -5.86 -12.54
N ARG A 7 8.36 -5.51 -11.59
CA ARG A 7 8.04 -5.48 -10.17
C ARG A 7 7.07 -4.34 -9.83
N LEU A 8 7.33 -3.13 -10.33
CA LEU A 8 6.42 -2.00 -10.12
C LEU A 8 5.08 -2.19 -10.82
N LYS A 9 5.05 -2.89 -11.96
CA LYS A 9 3.78 -3.29 -12.58
C LYS A 9 2.96 -4.24 -11.72
N HIS A 10 3.62 -5.13 -10.96
CA HIS A 10 2.93 -6.02 -10.03
C HIS A 10 2.34 -5.22 -8.87
N LEU A 11 3.14 -4.36 -8.23
CA LEU A 11 2.67 -3.46 -7.16
C LEU A 11 1.50 -2.58 -7.61
N ALA A 12 1.57 -2.01 -8.82
CA ALA A 12 0.49 -1.22 -9.39
C ALA A 12 -0.81 -2.01 -9.59
N GLN A 13 -0.73 -3.31 -9.91
CA GLN A 13 -1.92 -4.18 -10.02
C GLN A 13 -2.54 -4.46 -8.65
N GLU A 14 -1.72 -4.66 -7.63
CA GLU A 14 -2.17 -4.85 -6.24
C GLU A 14 -2.85 -3.57 -5.72
N HIS A 15 -2.28 -2.39 -5.97
CA HIS A 15 -2.92 -1.10 -5.65
C HIS A 15 -4.26 -0.93 -6.36
N GLN A 16 -4.36 -1.24 -7.66
CA GLN A 16 -5.62 -1.15 -8.39
C GLN A 16 -6.72 -2.05 -7.80
N ALA A 17 -6.39 -3.28 -7.41
CA ALA A 17 -7.34 -4.20 -6.80
C ALA A 17 -7.87 -3.66 -5.46
N VAL A 18 -6.97 -3.12 -4.64
CA VAL A 18 -7.29 -2.50 -3.36
C VAL A 18 -8.15 -1.24 -3.53
N MET A 19 -7.84 -0.38 -4.52
CA MET A 19 -8.60 0.84 -4.76
C MET A 19 -10.01 0.56 -5.28
N HIS A 20 -10.20 -0.51 -6.06
CA HIS A 20 -11.56 -0.97 -6.40
C HIS A 20 -12.34 -1.42 -5.17
N PHE A 21 -11.69 -2.10 -4.22
CA PHE A 21 -12.32 -2.47 -2.96
C PHE A 21 -12.70 -1.23 -2.13
N VAL A 22 -11.80 -0.25 -2.02
CA VAL A 22 -12.07 1.04 -1.36
C VAL A 22 -13.30 1.72 -1.96
N SER A 23 -13.38 1.82 -3.29
CA SER A 23 -14.52 2.40 -3.99
C SER A 23 -15.83 1.66 -3.69
N ALA A 24 -15.78 0.33 -3.61
CA ALA A 24 -16.94 -0.48 -3.24
C ALA A 24 -17.37 -0.23 -1.79
N VAL A 25 -16.42 -0.11 -0.85
CA VAL A 25 -16.71 0.22 0.56
C VAL A 25 -17.35 1.60 0.69
N ARG A 26 -16.84 2.62 -0.01
CA ARG A 26 -17.44 3.99 0.01
C ARG A 26 -18.83 4.02 -0.61
N SER A 27 -19.05 3.23 -1.66
CA SER A 27 -20.35 3.16 -2.35
C SER A 27 -21.40 2.41 -1.53
N ALA A 28 -20.96 1.54 -0.62
CA ALA A 28 -21.83 0.72 0.22
C ALA A 28 -22.43 1.47 1.42
N SER A 29 -22.49 2.82 1.42
CA SER A 29 -23.09 3.69 2.46
C SER A 29 -23.96 2.89 3.43
N PRO A 30 -23.48 2.54 4.64
CA PRO A 30 -24.20 1.63 5.51
C PRO A 30 -25.57 2.24 5.81
N GLU A 31 -26.62 1.66 5.21
CA GLU A 31 -28.00 2.11 5.41
C GLU A 31 -28.44 1.84 6.86
N SER A 32 -27.71 0.96 7.55
CA SER A 32 -27.84 0.65 8.96
C SER A 32 -26.47 0.37 9.59
N GLU A 33 -26.32 0.69 10.89
CA GLU A 33 -25.20 0.22 11.72
C GLU A 33 -25.06 -1.32 11.71
N ALA A 34 -26.13 -2.05 11.35
CA ALA A 34 -26.11 -3.50 11.19
C ALA A 34 -25.18 -4.00 10.07
N ASP A 35 -24.82 -3.16 9.10
CA ASP A 35 -23.94 -3.53 7.99
C ASP A 35 -22.44 -3.41 8.32
N ILE A 36 -22.11 -2.66 9.38
CA ILE A 36 -20.72 -2.37 9.78
C ILE A 36 -19.91 -3.64 10.06
N PRO A 37 -20.42 -4.67 10.78
CA PRO A 37 -19.64 -5.89 11.02
C PRO A 37 -19.26 -6.63 9.74
N GLU A 38 -20.14 -6.66 8.74
CA GLU A 38 -19.87 -7.33 7.47
C GLU A 38 -18.85 -6.55 6.62
N ILE A 39 -18.94 -5.22 6.60
CA ILE A 39 -17.94 -4.38 5.92
C ILE A 39 -16.57 -4.56 6.60
N ALA A 40 -16.52 -4.50 7.94
CA ALA A 40 -15.29 -4.71 8.70
C ALA A 40 -14.68 -6.10 8.42
N ARG A 41 -15.50 -7.15 8.37
CA ARG A 41 -15.04 -8.50 8.00
C ARG A 41 -14.39 -8.53 6.61
N ARG A 42 -14.96 -7.82 5.64
CA ARG A 42 -14.38 -7.72 4.28
C ARG A 42 -13.07 -6.93 4.28
N VAL A 43 -13.00 -5.83 5.02
CA VAL A 43 -11.76 -5.05 5.18
C VAL A 43 -10.66 -5.93 5.77
N ARG A 44 -10.93 -6.69 6.84
CA ARG A 44 -9.97 -7.62 7.43
C ARG A 44 -9.55 -8.71 6.45
N GLN A 45 -10.50 -9.22 5.66
CA GLN A 45 -10.18 -10.23 4.64
C GLN A 45 -9.19 -9.68 3.61
N VAL A 46 -9.47 -8.51 3.03
CA VAL A 46 -8.57 -7.84 2.07
C VAL A 46 -7.23 -7.48 2.71
N PHE A 47 -7.26 -7.05 3.97
CA PHE A 47 -6.02 -6.76 4.70
C PHE A 47 -5.11 -7.99 4.75
N VAL A 48 -5.65 -9.14 5.15
CA VAL A 48 -4.87 -10.37 5.30
C VAL A 48 -4.47 -10.98 3.97
N SER A 49 -5.34 -10.94 2.94
CA SER A 49 -5.04 -11.56 1.65
C SER A 49 -4.16 -10.72 0.74
N ASP A 50 -4.28 -9.39 0.81
CA ASP A 50 -3.69 -8.50 -0.21
C ASP A 50 -2.74 -7.49 0.43
N LEU A 51 -3.16 -6.73 1.46
CA LEU A 51 -2.35 -5.64 2.01
C LEU A 51 -1.15 -6.11 2.83
N GLU A 52 -1.32 -7.05 3.76
CA GLU A 52 -0.20 -7.52 4.59
C GLU A 52 0.90 -8.19 3.75
N PRO A 53 0.59 -9.09 2.79
CA PRO A 53 1.61 -9.61 1.87
C PRO A 53 2.34 -8.51 1.09
N HIS A 54 1.60 -7.51 0.59
CA HIS A 54 2.13 -6.37 -0.13
C HIS A 54 3.12 -5.57 0.75
N PHE A 55 2.71 -5.17 1.96
CA PHE A 55 3.56 -4.47 2.91
C PHE A 55 4.85 -5.24 3.22
N VAL A 56 4.74 -6.56 3.41
CA VAL A 56 5.92 -7.41 3.65
C VAL A 56 6.88 -7.41 2.46
N GLU A 57 6.38 -7.41 1.22
CA GLU A 57 7.24 -7.28 0.05
C GLU A 57 7.94 -5.91 0.00
N GLU A 58 7.23 -4.84 0.29
CA GLU A 58 7.80 -3.50 0.28
C GLU A 58 8.84 -3.31 1.39
N GLU A 59 8.52 -3.73 2.60
CA GLU A 59 9.42 -3.67 3.75
C GLU A 59 10.70 -4.48 3.54
N ARG A 60 10.59 -5.60 2.83
CA ARG A 60 11.73 -6.47 2.55
C ARG A 60 12.60 -5.97 1.42
N TYR A 61 12.07 -5.18 0.49
CA TYR A 61 12.77 -4.86 -0.75
C TYR A 61 12.70 -3.39 -1.17
N ALA A 62 11.52 -2.77 -1.18
CA ALA A 62 11.35 -1.38 -1.59
C ALA A 62 11.96 -0.41 -0.55
N LEU A 63 11.60 -0.55 0.72
CA LEU A 63 12.07 0.36 1.77
C LEU A 63 13.60 0.30 1.99
N PRO A 64 14.25 -0.87 1.94
CA PRO A 64 15.71 -0.93 1.94
C PRO A 64 16.34 -0.19 0.76
N MET A 65 15.80 -0.34 -0.46
CA MET A 65 16.30 0.39 -1.63
C MET A 65 16.16 1.90 -1.47
N LEU A 66 15.03 2.39 -0.94
CA LEU A 66 14.87 3.81 -0.63
C LEU A 66 15.95 4.30 0.34
N ARG A 67 16.22 3.53 1.41
CA ARG A 67 17.25 3.88 2.40
C ARG A 67 18.64 3.92 1.77
N GLU A 68 19.00 2.94 0.95
CA GLU A 68 20.28 2.89 0.22
C GLU A 68 20.45 4.07 -0.74
N ALA A 69 19.35 4.52 -1.35
CA ALA A 69 19.33 5.70 -2.22
C ALA A 69 19.33 7.05 -1.45
N GLY A 70 19.32 7.03 -0.12
CA GLY A 70 19.34 8.22 0.74
C GLY A 70 17.96 8.78 1.12
N TYR A 71 16.88 8.08 0.77
CA TYR A 71 15.48 8.47 1.04
C TYR A 71 14.95 7.81 2.33
N GLY A 72 15.74 7.83 3.40
CA GLY A 72 15.40 7.15 4.66
C GLY A 72 14.12 7.69 5.32
N ALA A 73 13.89 9.00 5.28
CA ALA A 73 12.67 9.60 5.83
C ALA A 73 11.40 9.13 5.12
N LEU A 74 11.45 8.99 3.79
CA LEU A 74 10.32 8.47 3.00
C LEU A 74 10.07 7.00 3.34
N ALA A 75 11.14 6.21 3.49
CA ALA A 75 11.02 4.81 3.88
C ALA A 75 10.42 4.63 5.30
N ASP A 76 10.77 5.53 6.22
CA ASP A 76 10.22 5.52 7.59
C ASP A 76 8.76 5.97 7.61
N GLU A 77 8.36 6.92 6.75
CA GLU A 77 6.96 7.32 6.59
C GLU A 77 6.11 6.17 6.08
N VAL A 78 6.51 5.50 4.99
CA VAL A 78 5.79 4.34 4.44
C VAL A 78 5.64 3.24 5.49
N PHE A 79 6.72 2.89 6.20
CA PHE A 79 6.67 1.90 7.28
C PHE A 79 5.71 2.29 8.41
N ALA A 80 5.70 3.56 8.81
CA ALA A 80 4.78 4.05 9.83
C ALA A 80 3.32 3.95 9.39
N GLN A 81 3.04 4.17 8.09
CA GLN A 81 1.71 3.99 7.53
C GLN A 81 1.25 2.53 7.57
N HIS A 82 2.15 1.57 7.27
CA HIS A 82 1.87 0.13 7.41
C HIS A 82 1.51 -0.23 8.86
N GLU A 83 2.32 0.21 9.83
CA GLU A 83 2.09 -0.05 11.24
C GLU A 83 0.75 0.54 11.72
N GLN A 84 0.40 1.74 11.23
CA GLN A 84 -0.89 2.36 11.52
C GLN A 84 -2.05 1.53 10.95
N MET A 85 -1.96 1.07 9.70
CA MET A 85 -3.02 0.24 9.10
C MET A 85 -3.14 -1.13 9.78
N ARG A 86 -2.02 -1.75 10.20
CA ARG A 86 -2.03 -2.96 11.04
C ARG A 86 -2.71 -2.72 12.39
N ALA A 87 -2.51 -1.55 13.00
CA ALA A 87 -3.18 -1.19 14.24
C ALA A 87 -4.69 -0.98 14.04
N MET A 88 -5.09 -0.34 12.94
CA MET A 88 -6.50 -0.16 12.57
C MET A 88 -7.19 -1.50 12.32
N GLU A 89 -6.55 -2.42 11.59
CA GLU A 89 -7.08 -3.78 11.36
C GLU A 89 -7.38 -4.49 12.68
N ARG A 90 -6.44 -4.46 13.63
CA ARG A 90 -6.64 -5.08 14.95
C ARG A 90 -7.80 -4.46 15.72
N ALA A 91 -8.04 -3.17 15.54
CA ALA A 91 -9.13 -2.47 16.20
C ALA A 91 -10.52 -2.83 15.62
N LEU A 92 -10.61 -3.43 14.43
CA LEU A 92 -11.86 -3.87 13.81
C LEU A 92 -12.56 -5.04 14.53
N ASP A 93 -12.06 -5.50 15.67
CA ASP A 93 -12.80 -6.35 16.62
C ASP A 93 -14.08 -5.68 17.13
N HIS A 94 -14.08 -4.34 17.22
CA HIS A 94 -15.22 -3.50 17.58
C HIS A 94 -15.39 -2.38 16.56
N PRO A 95 -15.89 -2.68 15.34
CA PRO A 95 -15.83 -1.75 14.23
C PRO A 95 -16.86 -0.62 14.38
N SER A 96 -16.49 0.58 13.94
CA SER A 96 -17.38 1.72 13.76
C SER A 96 -17.27 2.26 12.33
N THR A 97 -18.27 3.04 11.90
CA THR A 97 -18.21 3.72 10.60
C THR A 97 -16.99 4.63 10.49
N GLU A 98 -16.65 5.33 11.57
CA GLU A 98 -15.48 6.22 11.63
C GLU A 98 -14.19 5.44 11.37
N MET A 99 -14.00 4.30 12.03
CA MET A 99 -12.80 3.47 11.84
C MET A 99 -12.67 2.94 10.41
N LEU A 100 -13.78 2.57 9.77
CA LEU A 100 -13.78 2.11 8.38
C LEU A 100 -13.44 3.25 7.41
N VAL A 101 -13.97 4.45 7.67
CA VAL A 101 -13.66 5.65 6.87
C VAL A 101 -12.21 6.07 7.04
N GLU A 102 -11.68 6.06 8.27
CA GLU A 102 -10.28 6.34 8.56
C GLU A 102 -9.35 5.34 7.88
N PHE A 103 -9.66 4.04 7.95
CA PHE A 103 -8.88 3.01 7.27
C PHE A 103 -8.83 3.25 5.76
N VAL A 104 -9.97 3.55 5.14
CA VAL A 104 -10.05 3.87 3.70
C VAL A 104 -9.19 5.09 3.35
N HIS A 105 -9.33 6.19 4.08
CA HIS A 105 -8.55 7.40 3.81
C HIS A 105 -7.05 7.17 4.01
N MET A 106 -6.67 6.37 5.03
CA MET A 106 -5.28 6.03 5.28
C MET A 106 -4.69 5.25 4.10
N LEU A 107 -5.44 4.29 3.57
CA LEU A 107 -5.03 3.48 2.43
C LEU A 107 -4.92 4.29 1.14
N GLU A 108 -5.87 5.19 0.86
CA GLU A 108 -5.81 6.10 -0.29
C GLU A 108 -4.56 6.98 -0.23
N LYS A 109 -4.29 7.58 0.94
CA LYS A 109 -3.09 8.40 1.16
C LYS A 109 -1.81 7.58 0.98
N HIS A 110 -1.80 6.34 1.44
CA HIS A 110 -0.66 5.45 1.33
C HIS A 110 -0.34 5.13 -0.14
N VAL A 111 -1.34 4.69 -0.90
CA VAL A 111 -1.17 4.44 -2.35
C VAL A 111 -0.71 5.72 -3.06
N GLU A 112 -1.30 6.88 -2.76
CA GLU A 112 -0.90 8.15 -3.39
C GLU A 112 0.56 8.52 -3.12
N LEU A 113 1.06 8.31 -1.89
CA LEU A 113 2.46 8.54 -1.54
C LEU A 113 3.38 7.62 -2.37
N GLU A 114 3.01 6.36 -2.48
CA GLU A 114 3.85 5.37 -3.16
C GLU A 114 3.92 5.61 -4.67
N GLU A 115 2.76 5.82 -5.30
CA GLU A 115 2.68 6.03 -6.74
C GLU A 115 3.39 7.32 -7.18
N ASN A 116 3.34 8.37 -6.36
CA ASN A 116 3.88 9.69 -6.73
C ASN A 116 5.34 9.91 -6.30
N GLU A 117 5.78 9.31 -5.20
CA GLU A 117 7.12 9.58 -4.64
C GLU A 117 8.00 8.33 -4.61
N VAL A 118 7.50 7.22 -4.08
CA VAL A 118 8.31 6.00 -3.91
C VAL A 118 8.68 5.41 -5.27
N TRP A 119 7.72 5.29 -6.18
CA TRP A 119 7.96 4.67 -7.48
C TRP A 119 8.98 5.44 -8.33
N ASP A 120 8.98 6.76 -8.25
CA ASP A 120 9.96 7.60 -8.96
C ASP A 120 11.39 7.31 -8.52
N VAL A 121 11.60 7.10 -7.21
CA VAL A 121 12.90 6.70 -6.67
C VAL A 121 13.24 5.27 -7.08
N LEU A 122 12.31 4.33 -6.94
CA LEU A 122 12.55 2.92 -7.27
C LEU A 122 12.86 2.71 -8.75
N ASP A 123 12.14 3.36 -9.67
CA ASP A 123 12.43 3.30 -11.10
C ASP A 123 13.85 3.79 -11.40
N ALA A 124 14.24 4.94 -10.84
CA ALA A 124 15.56 5.51 -11.05
C ALA A 124 16.68 4.58 -10.54
N GLU A 125 16.49 3.96 -9.38
CA GLU A 125 17.47 3.01 -8.82
C GLU A 125 17.53 1.69 -9.60
N LEU A 126 16.38 1.17 -10.06
CA LEU A 126 16.34 -0.04 -10.89
C LEU A 126 17.01 0.19 -12.25
N GLU A 127 16.81 1.36 -12.87
CA GLU A 127 17.50 1.73 -14.10
C GLU A 127 19.02 1.83 -13.90
N LYS A 128 19.48 2.48 -12.82
CA LYS A 128 20.91 2.54 -12.47
C LYS A 128 21.53 1.15 -12.32
N GLN A 129 20.85 0.25 -11.59
CA GLN A 129 21.33 -1.11 -11.37
C GLN A 129 21.36 -1.93 -12.68
N ALA A 130 20.38 -1.75 -13.56
CA ALA A 130 20.34 -2.41 -14.86
C ALA A 130 21.51 -1.98 -15.75
N ASN A 131 21.82 -0.68 -15.78
CA ASN A 131 22.93 -0.13 -16.55
C ASN A 131 24.28 -0.62 -16.01
N ALA A 132 24.47 -0.60 -14.68
CA ALA A 132 25.72 -1.08 -14.06
C ALA A 132 26.00 -2.56 -14.38
N LYS A 133 24.97 -3.42 -14.41
CA LYS A 133 25.11 -4.84 -14.78
C LYS A 133 25.42 -5.05 -16.26
N ALA A 134 25.00 -4.15 -17.14
CA ALA A 134 25.33 -4.21 -18.57
C ALA A 134 26.78 -3.80 -18.86
N GLU A 135 27.40 -3.05 -17.96
CA GLU A 135 28.78 -2.54 -18.08
C GLU A 135 29.84 -3.44 -17.44
N THR A 136 29.45 -4.53 -16.76
CA THR A 136 30.38 -5.51 -16.19
C THR A 136 30.51 -6.73 -17.14
N PRO A 137 31.69 -6.99 -17.77
CA PRO A 137 31.91 -8.11 -18.69
C PRO A 137 31.92 -9.49 -18.01
#